data_AF-A0A6V7JK00-F1
#
_entry.id   AF-A0A6V7JK00-F1
#
_cell.length_a   1.000
_cell.length_b   1.000
_cell.length_c   1.000
_cell.angle_alpha   90.00
_cell.angle_beta   90.00
_cell.angle_gamma   90.00
#
_symmetry.space_group_name_H-M   'P 1'
#
loop_
_entity.id
_entity.type
_entity.pdbx_description
1 polymer ?
#
loop_
_entity_poly.entity_id
_entity_poly.type
_entity_poly.pdbx_seq_one_letter_code
_entity_poly.pdbx_strand_id
1 'polypeptide(L)'
;YSVTSGFYFDSQTRWYVASAPRTRDTKGLIKIFQYNGNRAMKNVKTIGGTQNGEYFGASVTTCDINKDGIDELIVGAPLWSKDGDEGRIYVISARKKSN
;
A
#
# COMPACT_ATOMS: atom_id res chain seq x y z
N TYR A 1 0.35 -11.64 -2.27
CA TYR A 1 -1.01 -11.11 -2.52
C TYR A 1 -1.67 -11.04 -1.17
N SER A 2 -2.10 -9.86 -0.76
CA SER A 2 -2.48 -9.51 0.61
C SER A 2 -3.49 -8.35 0.59
N VAL A 3 -4.21 -8.19 1.70
CA VAL A 3 -5.24 -7.16 1.92
C VAL A 3 -5.08 -6.53 3.30
N THR A 4 -5.42 -5.26 3.43
CA THR A 4 -5.50 -4.54 4.72
C THR A 4 -6.54 -3.43 4.64
N SER A 5 -6.88 -2.81 5.76
CA SER A 5 -7.75 -1.63 5.81
C SER A 5 -7.26 -0.64 6.86
N GLY A 6 -7.55 0.64 6.66
CA GLY A 6 -7.25 1.68 7.65
C GLY A 6 -7.67 3.07 7.19
N PHE A 7 -7.17 4.08 7.89
CA PHE A 7 -7.54 5.49 7.79
C PHE A 7 -6.42 6.27 7.12
N TYR A 8 -6.40 6.31 5.78
CA TYR A 8 -5.25 6.86 5.03
C TYR A 8 -5.41 8.31 4.56
N PHE A 9 -6.60 8.90 4.56
CA PHE A 9 -6.76 10.28 4.08
C PHE A 9 -7.52 11.17 5.05
N ASP A 10 -8.30 10.59 5.94
CA ASP A 10 -8.92 11.20 7.10
C ASP A 10 -9.15 10.12 8.18
N SER A 11 -9.46 10.54 9.40
CA SER A 11 -9.62 9.64 10.57
C SER A 11 -11.04 9.04 10.70
N GLN A 12 -11.93 9.26 9.74
CA GLN A 12 -13.35 8.88 9.83
C GLN A 12 -13.74 7.84 8.78
N THR A 13 -13.16 7.92 7.60
CA THR A 13 -13.41 7.06 6.47
C THR A 13 -12.43 5.89 6.49
N ARG A 14 -12.93 4.67 6.34
CA ARG A 14 -12.07 3.50 6.19
C ARG A 14 -11.85 3.19 4.71
N TRP A 15 -10.60 2.96 4.34
CA TRP A 15 -10.21 2.49 3.02
C TRP A 15 -9.65 1.08 3.08
N TYR A 16 -9.72 0.41 1.94
CA TYR A 16 -9.29 -0.97 1.78
C TYR A 16 -8.16 -1.05 0.77
N VAL A 17 -7.18 -1.89 1.04
CA VAL A 17 -6.01 -2.07 0.18
C VAL A 17 -5.99 -3.50 -0.32
N ALA A 18 -5.77 -3.68 -1.62
CA ALA A 18 -5.44 -4.97 -2.20
C ALA A 18 -4.19 -4.87 -3.06
N SER A 19 -3.28 -5.82 -2.89
CA SER A 19 -2.04 -5.90 -3.66
C SER A 19 -2.19 -6.71 -4.95
N ALA A 20 -1.30 -6.51 -5.91
CA ALA A 20 -1.06 -7.39 -7.06
C ALA A 20 0.44 -7.50 -7.38
N PRO A 21 1.21 -8.40 -6.73
CA PRO A 21 2.67 -8.43 -6.82
C PRO A 21 3.28 -8.83 -8.17
N ARG A 22 2.51 -9.47 -9.06
CA ARG A 22 3.02 -9.99 -10.36
C ARG A 22 2.64 -9.13 -11.57
N THR A 23 1.98 -8.00 -11.38
CA THR A 23 1.55 -7.12 -12.49
C THR A 23 2.56 -5.99 -12.72
N ARG A 24 2.27 -5.11 -13.70
CA ARG A 24 3.05 -3.90 -14.03
C ARG A 24 4.53 -4.22 -14.26
N ASP A 25 4.80 -4.95 -15.34
CA ASP A 25 6.14 -5.41 -15.72
C ASP A 25 6.85 -6.18 -14.60
N THR A 26 6.08 -7.00 -13.86
CA THR A 26 6.53 -7.82 -12.71
C THR A 26 7.01 -7.04 -11.48
N LYS A 27 6.84 -5.71 -11.45
CA LYS A 27 7.22 -4.88 -10.30
C LYS A 27 6.24 -5.03 -9.13
N GLY A 28 4.98 -5.35 -9.42
CA GLY A 28 3.90 -5.39 -8.45
C GLY A 28 3.27 -4.03 -8.18
N LEU A 29 2.09 -4.04 -7.58
CA LEU A 29 1.38 -2.83 -7.16
C LEU A 29 0.49 -3.08 -5.95
N ILE A 30 -0.01 -1.99 -5.36
CA ILE A 30 -1.16 -1.98 -4.46
C ILE A 30 -2.21 -1.00 -4.98
N LYS A 31 -3.47 -1.29 -4.69
CA LYS A 31 -4.63 -0.45 -4.99
C LYS A 31 -5.36 -0.13 -3.70
N ILE A 32 -5.68 1.15 -3.51
CA ILE A 32 -6.49 1.64 -2.41
C ILE A 32 -7.90 1.88 -2.93
N PHE A 33 -8.89 1.41 -2.20
CA PHE A 33 -10.29 1.44 -2.54
C PHE A 33 -11.12 2.11 -1.46
N GLN A 34 -12.13 2.86 -1.87
CA GLN A 34 -13.16 3.41 -1.01
C GLN A 34 -14.47 2.65 -1.24
N TYR A 35 -15.17 2.33 -0.15
CA TYR A 35 -16.52 1.78 -0.20
C TYR A 35 -17.53 2.87 0.17
N ASN A 36 -18.40 3.23 -0.77
CA ASN A 36 -19.39 4.31 -0.58
C ASN A 36 -20.82 3.77 -0.39
N GLY A 37 -20.98 2.52 0.06
CA GLY A 37 -22.30 1.87 0.20
C GLY A 37 -22.90 1.30 -1.09
N ASN A 38 -22.37 1.67 -2.26
CA ASN A 38 -22.73 1.05 -3.55
C ASN A 38 -22.03 -0.30 -3.72
N ARG A 39 -22.58 -1.21 -4.55
CA ARG A 39 -22.04 -2.55 -4.81
C ARG A 39 -20.60 -2.60 -5.39
N ALA A 40 -20.00 -1.46 -5.74
CA ALA A 40 -18.68 -1.38 -6.33
C ALA A 40 -17.70 -0.56 -5.49
N MET A 41 -16.51 -1.11 -5.29
CA MET A 41 -15.37 -0.44 -4.66
C MET A 41 -14.73 0.55 -5.65
N LYS A 42 -14.61 1.83 -5.28
CA LYS A 42 -13.96 2.84 -6.12
C LYS A 42 -12.45 2.82 -5.88
N ASN A 43 -11.63 2.58 -6.92
CA ASN A 43 -10.19 2.76 -6.80
C ASN A 43 -9.87 4.26 -6.66
N VAL A 44 -9.18 4.64 -5.58
CA VAL A 44 -8.79 6.03 -5.30
C VAL A 44 -7.30 6.28 -5.50
N LYS A 45 -6.48 5.23 -5.36
CA LYS A 45 -5.03 5.32 -5.58
C LYS A 45 -4.48 3.98 -6.06
N THR A 46 -3.46 4.05 -6.89
CA THR A 46 -2.62 2.91 -7.28
C THR A 46 -1.17 3.30 -7.03
N ILE A 47 -0.41 2.42 -6.39
CA ILE A 47 1.02 2.62 -6.08
C ILE A 47 1.76 1.39 -6.60
N GLY A 48 2.79 1.61 -7.42
CA GLY A 48 3.58 0.53 -8.02
C GLY A 48 4.92 0.34 -7.31
N GLY A 49 5.45 -0.87 -7.41
CA GLY A 49 6.84 -1.15 -7.11
C GLY A 49 7.80 -0.40 -8.06
N THR A 50 9.06 -0.39 -7.68
CA THR A 50 10.17 0.25 -8.39
C THR A 50 11.04 -0.74 -9.17
N GLN A 51 11.23 -1.97 -8.68
CA GLN A 51 12.14 -2.97 -9.24
C GLN A 51 11.39 -4.18 -9.80
N ASN A 52 11.79 -4.67 -10.99
CA ASN A 52 11.21 -5.86 -11.59
C ASN A 52 11.46 -7.09 -10.70
N GLY A 53 10.45 -7.91 -10.48
CA GLY A 53 10.58 -9.13 -9.69
C GLY A 53 10.61 -8.91 -8.18
N GLU A 54 10.57 -7.66 -7.67
CA GLU A 54 10.69 -7.39 -6.23
C GLU A 54 9.51 -7.89 -5.39
N TYR A 55 8.42 -8.28 -6.08
CA TYR A 55 7.20 -8.80 -5.47
C TYR A 55 6.50 -7.79 -4.55
N PHE A 56 6.52 -6.51 -4.93
CA PHE A 56 5.90 -5.42 -4.16
C PHE A 56 4.41 -5.69 -3.90
N GLY A 57 4.03 -5.63 -2.62
CA GLY A 57 2.68 -6.01 -2.18
C GLY A 57 2.58 -7.49 -1.80
N ALA A 58 3.68 -8.19 -1.57
CA ALA A 58 3.66 -9.57 -1.10
C ALA A 58 2.83 -9.69 0.19
N SER A 59 3.09 -8.76 1.11
CA SER A 59 2.37 -8.51 2.36
C SER A 59 2.04 -7.01 2.47
N VAL A 60 0.91 -6.69 3.11
CA VAL A 60 0.53 -5.31 3.46
C VAL A 60 0.02 -5.28 4.90
N THR A 61 0.30 -4.19 5.60
CA THR A 61 -0.29 -3.89 6.91
C THR A 61 -0.40 -2.37 7.10
N THR A 62 -1.11 -1.96 8.13
CA THR A 62 -1.49 -0.58 8.37
C THR A 62 -1.29 -0.22 9.83
N CYS A 63 -0.67 0.93 10.10
CA CYS A 63 -0.42 1.41 11.45
C CYS A 63 -0.12 2.92 11.41
N ASP A 64 -0.69 3.71 12.33
CA ASP A 64 -0.25 5.08 12.62
C ASP A 64 1.11 5.04 13.36
N ILE A 65 2.21 5.07 12.61
CA ILE A 65 3.58 4.97 13.13
C ILE A 65 4.01 6.33 13.69
N ASN A 66 3.62 7.41 13.00
CA ASN A 66 4.07 8.76 13.32
C ASN A 66 3.20 9.47 14.39
N LYS A 67 2.05 8.88 14.77
CA LYS A 67 1.07 9.35 15.74
C LYS A 67 0.34 10.63 15.34
N ASP A 68 0.10 10.84 14.04
CA ASP A 68 -0.63 12.00 13.53
C ASP A 68 -2.15 11.78 13.39
N GLY A 69 -2.62 10.57 13.72
CA GLY A 69 -4.02 10.16 13.62
C GLY A 69 -4.43 9.67 12.22
N ILE A 70 -3.48 9.51 11.30
CA ILE A 70 -3.65 8.93 9.97
C ILE A 70 -2.71 7.74 9.86
N ASP A 71 -3.22 6.61 9.36
CA ASP A 71 -2.41 5.41 9.28
C ASP A 71 -1.38 5.48 8.13
N GLU A 72 -0.16 5.01 8.39
CA GLU A 72 0.78 4.63 7.35
C GLU A 72 0.41 3.29 6.72
N LEU A 73 0.63 3.17 5.42
CA LEU A 73 0.56 1.90 4.71
C LEU A 73 1.95 1.29 4.56
N ILE A 74 2.12 0.08 5.10
CA ILE A 74 3.38 -0.67 5.08
C ILE A 74 3.27 -1.80 4.05
N VAL A 75 4.24 -1.87 3.13
CA VAL A 75 4.21 -2.80 2.00
C VAL A 75 5.51 -3.60 1.93
N GLY A 76 5.40 -4.93 1.92
CA GLY A 76 6.53 -5.83 1.74
C GLY A 76 6.86 -6.10 0.27
N ALA A 77 8.15 -6.10 -0.04
CA ALA A 77 8.76 -6.52 -1.30
C ALA A 77 9.92 -7.49 -0.98
N PRO A 78 9.61 -8.75 -0.61
CA PRO A 78 10.59 -9.70 -0.10
C PRO A 78 11.63 -10.13 -1.13
N LEU A 79 11.35 -9.96 -2.42
CA LEU A 79 12.27 -10.30 -3.50
C LEU A 79 13.00 -9.07 -4.05
N TRP A 80 12.85 -7.91 -3.40
CA TRP A 80 13.69 -6.77 -3.72
C TRP A 80 15.15 -7.14 -3.42
N SER A 81 16.05 -6.82 -4.33
CA SER A 81 17.47 -7.13 -4.16
C SER A 81 18.39 -6.13 -4.83
N LYS A 82 19.53 -5.84 -4.22
CA LYS A 82 20.61 -5.07 -4.86
C LYS A 82 21.82 -5.96 -5.11
N ASP A 83 22.23 -6.69 -4.09
CA ASP A 83 23.43 -7.52 -4.05
C ASP A 83 23.11 -9.00 -3.68
N GLY A 84 21.86 -9.31 -3.25
CA GLY A 84 21.32 -10.66 -3.05
C GLY A 84 20.54 -10.82 -1.73
N ASP A 85 19.37 -11.47 -1.78
CA ASP A 85 18.55 -11.91 -0.63
C ASP A 85 18.23 -10.86 0.47
N GLU A 86 18.02 -9.58 0.12
CA GLU A 86 17.75 -8.53 1.13
C GLU A 86 16.27 -8.36 1.47
N GLY A 87 15.41 -8.33 0.45
CA GLY A 87 14.04 -7.84 0.58
C GLY A 87 13.98 -6.36 0.97
N ARG A 88 12.76 -5.81 0.97
CA ARG A 88 12.50 -4.41 1.34
C ARG A 88 11.12 -4.23 1.94
N ILE A 89 11.02 -3.30 2.88
CA ILE A 89 9.76 -2.77 3.39
C ILE A 89 9.62 -1.31 2.97
N TYR A 90 8.47 -0.96 2.39
CA TYR A 90 8.11 0.41 2.05
C TYR A 90 7.11 0.94 3.08
N VAL A 91 7.34 2.15 3.58
CA VAL A 91 6.40 2.88 4.44
C VAL A 91 5.86 4.06 3.65
N ILE A 92 4.53 4.13 3.50
CA ILE A 92 3.84 5.13 2.71
C ILE A 92 2.96 5.95 3.64
N SER A 93 3.44 7.13 4.02
CA SER A 93 2.67 8.11 4.78
C SER A 93 1.74 8.89 3.89
N ALA A 94 0.52 9.09 4.36
CA ALA A 94 -0.39 10.05 3.78
C ALA A 94 -0.04 11.45 4.29
N ARG A 95 0.59 12.27 3.46
CA ARG A 95 0.86 13.65 3.85
C ARG A 95 -0.45 14.42 3.95
N LYS A 96 -0.76 14.91 5.14
CA LYS A 96 -1.61 16.09 5.31
C LYS A 96 -0.88 17.26 4.63
N LYS A 97 -1.48 17.92 3.63
CA LYS A 97 -0.95 19.21 3.18
C LYS A 97 -1.01 20.15 4.39
N SER A 98 0.13 20.58 4.92
CA SER A 98 0.13 21.75 5.80
C SER A 98 -0.14 22.97 4.92
N ASN A 99 -1.16 23.75 5.28
CA ASN A 99 -1.31 25.10 4.75
C ASN A 99 -0.23 26.01 5.32
#